data_AF-A0A822AE06-F1
#
_entry.id   AF-A0A822AE06-F1
#
_cell.length_a   1.000
_cell.length_b   1.000
_cell.length_c   1.000
_cell.angle_alpha   90.00
_cell.angle_beta   90.00
_cell.angle_gamma   90.00
#
_symmetry.space_group_name_H-M   'P 1'
#
loop_
_entity.id
_entity.type
_entity.pdbx_description
1 polymer ?
#
loop_
_entity_poly.entity_id
_entity_poly.type
_entity_poly.pdbx_seq_one_letter_code
_entity_poly.pdbx_strand_id
1 'polypeptide(L)'
;MEATPLIITHTIAHDEAEETTRDIEFLARKVYNSSTAISVDVLFRWYQRNPSLWWLAKINNRLIGYIFVLPLKKDVFQKTLQLGFDEKLDIIDDAIRNWNDGQNKQYSLYLCSFVVDPLYQKRFDLPIHL
;
A
#
# COMPACT_ATOMS: atom_id res chain seq x y z
N MET A 1 7.89 -7.10 -33.67
CA MET A 1 7.88 -6.59 -32.29
C MET A 1 6.90 -7.43 -31.51
N GLU A 2 7.38 -8.32 -30.65
CA GLU A 2 6.50 -9.02 -29.71
C GLU A 2 6.03 -8.00 -28.66
N ALA A 3 4.72 -7.92 -28.45
CA ALA A 3 4.14 -7.08 -27.40
C ALA A 3 4.61 -7.63 -26.05
N THR A 4 5.33 -6.81 -25.28
CA THR A 4 5.72 -7.15 -23.92
C THR A 4 4.47 -7.49 -23.11
N PRO A 5 4.41 -8.65 -22.43
CA PRO A 5 3.22 -9.04 -21.67
C PRO A 5 2.92 -8.02 -20.57
N LEU A 6 1.64 -7.66 -20.45
CA LEU A 6 1.12 -6.79 -19.39
C LEU A 6 1.12 -7.55 -18.06
N ILE A 7 2.08 -7.24 -17.19
CA ILE A 7 2.14 -7.83 -15.85
C ILE A 7 1.37 -6.91 -14.89
N ILE A 8 0.26 -7.41 -14.34
CA ILE A 8 -0.64 -6.64 -13.46
C ILE A 8 -0.22 -6.70 -11.98
N THR A 9 0.77 -7.51 -11.60
CA THR A 9 1.20 -7.61 -10.20
C THR A 9 2.71 -7.43 -10.09
N HIS A 10 3.14 -6.40 -9.37
CA HIS A 10 4.55 -6.12 -9.14
C HIS A 10 4.85 -6.02 -7.64
N THR A 11 5.81 -6.82 -7.18
CA THR A 11 6.49 -6.64 -5.90
C THR A 11 7.51 -5.51 -6.03
N ILE A 12 7.50 -4.60 -5.06
CA ILE A 12 8.42 -3.47 -5.04
C ILE A 12 9.84 -3.98 -4.79
N ALA A 13 10.77 -3.66 -5.68
CA ALA A 13 12.20 -3.88 -5.45
C ALA A 13 12.72 -2.83 -4.45
N HIS A 14 13.73 -3.17 -3.65
CA HIS A 14 14.20 -2.28 -2.58
C HIS A 14 14.79 -0.96 -3.09
N ASP A 15 15.47 -1.02 -4.25
CA ASP A 15 16.07 0.11 -4.95
C ASP A 15 15.05 1.06 -5.60
N GLU A 16 13.84 0.58 -5.91
CA GLU A 16 12.75 1.40 -6.47
C GLU A 16 11.78 1.94 -5.42
N ALA A 17 12.01 1.65 -4.13
CA ALA A 17 11.04 1.88 -3.06
C ALA A 17 10.68 3.36 -2.85
N GLU A 18 11.66 4.25 -2.96
CA GLU A 18 11.44 5.69 -2.74
C GLU A 18 10.63 6.30 -3.89
N GLU A 19 10.95 5.96 -5.14
CA GLU A 19 10.17 6.38 -6.31
C GLU A 19 8.75 5.80 -6.25
N THR A 20 8.65 4.51 -5.92
CA THR A 20 7.37 3.82 -5.83
C THR A 20 6.45 4.43 -4.75
N THR A 21 6.98 4.83 -3.60
CA THR A 21 6.16 5.49 -2.56
C THR A 21 5.71 6.90 -2.96
N ARG A 22 6.48 7.62 -3.79
CA ARG A 22 6.03 8.87 -4.43
C ARG A 22 4.89 8.63 -5.41
N ASP A 23 4.99 7.61 -6.25
CA ASP A 23 3.91 7.23 -7.16
C ASP A 23 2.63 6.85 -6.42
N ILE A 24 2.75 6.14 -5.30
CA ILE A 24 1.63 5.79 -4.42
C ILE A 24 0.98 7.04 -3.84
N GLU A 25 1.75 7.98 -3.26
CA GLU A 25 1.19 9.23 -2.74
C GLU A 25 0.50 10.02 -3.86
N PHE A 26 1.14 10.14 -5.02
CA PHE A 26 0.59 10.86 -6.16
C PHE A 26 -0.73 10.27 -6.63
N LEU A 27 -0.81 8.94 -6.74
CA LEU A 27 -2.04 8.24 -7.09
C LEU A 27 -3.12 8.41 -6.00
N ALA A 28 -2.75 8.29 -4.72
CA ALA A 28 -3.66 8.49 -3.60
C ALA A 28 -4.30 9.88 -3.63
N ARG A 29 -3.50 10.94 -3.89
CA ARG A 29 -3.96 12.34 -3.98
C ARG A 29 -4.90 12.61 -5.18
N LYS A 30 -4.91 11.74 -6.19
CA LYS A 30 -5.89 11.83 -7.30
C LYS A 30 -7.27 11.29 -6.92
N VAL A 31 -7.31 10.36 -5.95
CA VAL A 31 -8.53 9.64 -5.59
C VAL A 31 -9.12 10.16 -4.28
N TYR A 32 -8.26 10.47 -3.31
CA TYR A 32 -8.64 11.04 -2.03
C TYR A 32 -8.39 12.56 -2.03
N ASN A 33 -9.05 13.26 -1.09
CA ASN A 33 -8.68 14.64 -0.78
C ASN A 33 -7.21 14.71 -0.33
N SER A 34 -6.50 15.76 -0.71
CA SER A 34 -5.06 15.93 -0.42
C SER A 34 -4.74 15.86 1.08
N SER A 35 -5.67 16.29 1.94
CA SER A 35 -5.54 16.21 3.40
C SER A 35 -5.56 14.78 3.95
N THR A 36 -6.08 13.81 3.20
CA THR A 36 -6.21 12.41 3.62
C THR A 36 -5.01 11.56 3.20
N ALA A 37 -4.34 11.92 2.09
CA ALA A 37 -3.18 11.17 1.61
C ALA A 37 -2.05 11.13 2.66
N ILE A 38 -1.45 9.95 2.82
CA ILE A 38 -0.28 9.72 3.67
C ILE A 38 0.96 10.26 2.94
N SER A 39 1.86 10.94 3.66
CA SER A 39 3.08 11.50 3.05
C SER A 39 4.07 10.40 2.66
N VAL A 40 4.89 10.69 1.65
CA VAL A 40 5.98 9.79 1.20
C VAL A 40 6.87 9.32 2.34
N ASP A 41 7.26 10.22 3.26
CA ASP A 41 8.14 9.85 4.38
C ASP A 41 7.51 8.82 5.33
N VAL A 42 6.20 8.84 5.50
CA VAL A 42 5.48 7.86 6.31
C VAL A 42 5.34 6.55 5.53
N LEU A 43 4.93 6.62 4.26
CA LEU A 43 4.81 5.46 3.37
C LEU A 43 6.14 4.69 3.26
N PHE A 44 7.26 5.39 3.07
CA PHE A 44 8.57 4.79 2.93
C PHE A 44 9.01 4.03 4.18
N ARG A 45 8.80 4.60 5.37
CA ARG A 45 9.10 3.92 6.64
C ARG A 45 8.25 2.66 6.82
N TRP A 46 6.95 2.76 6.55
CA TRP A 46 6.05 1.61 6.64
C TRP A 46 6.41 0.51 5.65
N TYR A 47 6.78 0.89 4.42
CA TYR A 47 7.27 -0.03 3.40
C TYR A 47 8.53 -0.77 3.85
N GLN A 48 9.55 -0.05 4.33
CA GLN A 48 10.82 -0.65 4.75
C GLN A 48 10.63 -1.75 5.81
N ARG A 49 9.60 -1.62 6.65
CA ARG A 49 9.31 -2.59 7.71
C ARG A 49 8.68 -3.88 7.19
N ASN A 50 7.78 -3.77 6.20
CA ASN A 50 7.10 -4.94 5.63
C ASN A 50 6.90 -4.81 4.11
N PRO A 51 7.98 -4.90 3.30
CA PRO A 51 7.88 -4.74 1.85
C PRO A 51 6.91 -5.72 1.17
N SER A 52 6.79 -6.93 1.71
CA SER A 52 5.96 -8.01 1.16
C SER A 52 4.45 -7.81 1.34
N LEU A 53 4.03 -6.77 2.07
CA LEU A 53 2.62 -6.46 2.35
C LEU A 53 2.09 -5.31 1.49
N TRP A 54 2.79 -5.03 0.40
CA TRP A 54 2.46 -4.01 -0.59
C TRP A 54 2.31 -4.68 -1.95
N TRP A 55 1.15 -4.53 -2.56
CA TRP A 55 0.85 -5.07 -3.89
C TRP A 55 0.50 -3.94 -4.82
N LEU A 56 1.20 -3.89 -5.95
CA LEU A 56 1.04 -2.84 -6.95
C LEU A 56 0.51 -3.41 -8.25
N ALA A 57 -0.36 -2.66 -8.89
CA ALA A 57 -0.79 -2.87 -10.25
C ALA A 57 -0.15 -1.82 -11.17
N LYS A 58 0.61 -2.30 -12.16
CA LYS A 58 1.26 -1.46 -13.16
C LYS A 58 0.79 -1.83 -14.57
N ILE A 59 0.70 -0.84 -15.46
CA ILE A 59 0.52 -1.01 -16.91
C ILE A 59 1.63 -0.22 -17.60
N ASN A 60 2.44 -0.86 -18.44
CA ASN A 60 3.58 -0.23 -19.12
C ASN A 60 4.49 0.53 -18.13
N ASN A 61 4.81 -0.12 -17.01
CA ASN A 61 5.56 0.43 -15.87
C ASN A 61 4.91 1.61 -15.13
N ARG A 62 3.72 2.07 -15.51
CA ARG A 62 2.97 3.10 -14.79
C ARG A 62 2.11 2.47 -13.70
N LEU A 63 2.19 2.98 -12.48
CA LEU A 63 1.29 2.60 -11.38
C LEU A 63 -0.15 3.01 -11.70
N ILE A 64 -1.06 2.04 -11.68
CA ILE A 64 -2.51 2.22 -11.91
C ILE A 64 -3.36 1.82 -10.70
N GLY A 65 -2.77 1.13 -9.72
CA GLY A 65 -3.45 0.77 -8.50
C GLY A 65 -2.50 0.18 -7.48
N TYR A 66 -2.90 0.19 -6.23
CA TYR A 66 -2.15 -0.42 -5.14
C TYR A 66 -3.08 -0.84 -4.01
N ILE A 67 -2.63 -1.82 -3.25
CA ILE A 67 -3.17 -2.17 -1.94
C ILE A 67 -2.00 -2.45 -1.01
N PHE A 68 -2.09 -1.97 0.23
CA PHE A 68 -1.14 -2.40 1.26
C PHE A 68 -1.81 -2.52 2.62
N VAL A 69 -1.26 -3.42 3.43
CA VAL A 69 -1.75 -3.74 4.77
C VAL A 69 -0.62 -3.61 5.78
N LEU A 70 -0.97 -3.21 7.00
CA LEU A 70 -0.02 -3.10 8.10
C LEU A 70 -0.36 -4.13 9.18
N PRO A 71 0.61 -4.98 9.58
CA PRO A 71 0.44 -5.85 10.74
C PRO A 71 0.63 -5.00 12.00
N LEU A 72 -0.46 -4.65 12.66
CA LEU A 72 -0.41 -3.79 13.84
C LEU A 72 -0.30 -4.60 15.13
N LYS A 73 0.28 -3.99 16.17
CA LYS A 73 0.11 -4.44 17.56
C LYS A 73 -1.39 -4.43 17.90
N LYS A 74 -1.83 -5.41 18.71
CA LYS A 74 -3.25 -5.67 18.97
C LYS A 74 -3.98 -4.46 19.56
N ASP A 75 -3.35 -3.77 20.49
CA ASP A 75 -3.86 -2.57 21.15
C ASP A 75 -4.04 -1.41 20.15
N VAL A 76 -3.09 -1.21 19.23
CA VAL A 76 -3.21 -0.19 18.18
C VAL A 76 -4.29 -0.59 17.17
N PHE A 77 -4.37 -1.87 16.79
CA PHE A 77 -5.45 -2.35 15.93
C PHE A 77 -6.83 -2.11 16.55
N GLN A 78 -6.98 -2.31 17.86
CA GLN A 78 -8.26 -2.04 18.53
C GLN A 78 -8.63 -0.55 18.53
N LYS A 79 -7.64 0.35 18.51
CA LYS A 79 -7.88 1.80 18.38
C LYS A 79 -8.43 2.18 17.01
N THR A 80 -8.14 1.43 15.94
CA THR A 80 -8.66 1.75 14.60
C THR A 80 -10.19 1.65 14.51
N LEU A 81 -10.82 0.97 15.48
CA LEU A 81 -12.26 0.83 15.60
C LEU A 81 -12.93 1.97 16.39
N GLN A 82 -12.14 2.89 16.95
CA GLN A 82 -12.63 3.96 17.82
C GLN A 82 -12.91 5.24 17.03
N LEU A 83 -13.91 6.01 17.51
CA LEU A 83 -14.16 7.35 16.99
C LEU A 83 -12.96 8.25 17.29
N GLY A 84 -12.46 8.93 16.26
CA GLY A 84 -11.32 9.86 16.38
C GLY A 84 -9.96 9.25 16.10
N PHE A 85 -9.88 7.99 15.65
CA PHE A 85 -8.65 7.41 15.12
C PHE A 85 -8.12 8.24 13.93
N ASP A 86 -6.87 8.67 14.02
CA ASP A 86 -6.15 9.35 12.94
C ASP A 86 -4.95 8.49 12.55
N GLU A 87 -5.04 7.88 11.38
CA GLU A 87 -4.04 6.97 10.85
C GLU A 87 -2.62 7.57 10.82
N LYS A 88 -2.50 8.88 10.58
CA LYS A 88 -1.19 9.57 10.48
C LYS A 88 -0.54 9.77 11.84
N LEU A 89 -1.34 9.84 12.90
CA LEU A 89 -0.90 10.13 14.26
C LEU A 89 -0.81 8.86 15.11
N ASP A 90 -1.75 7.93 14.92
CA ASP A 90 -1.89 6.75 15.75
C ASP A 90 -1.06 5.55 15.25
N ILE A 91 -0.77 5.46 13.94
CA ILE A 91 0.11 4.42 13.38
C ILE A 91 1.54 4.93 13.27
N ILE A 92 2.24 4.93 14.40
CA ILE A 92 3.68 5.16 14.45
C ILE A 92 4.47 3.89 14.09
N ASP A 93 5.76 4.01 13.78
CA ASP A 93 6.60 2.87 13.35
C ASP A 93 6.61 1.71 14.37
N ASP A 94 6.64 2.01 15.67
CA ASP A 94 6.60 0.99 16.72
C ASP A 94 5.24 0.27 16.83
N ALA A 95 4.16 0.85 16.30
CA ALA A 95 2.87 0.15 16.22
C ALA A 95 2.88 -0.99 15.20
N ILE A 96 3.81 -0.95 14.24
CA ILE A 96 3.89 -1.89 13.13
C ILE A 96 4.79 -3.06 13.54
N ARG A 97 4.23 -4.25 13.50
CA ARG A 97 4.95 -5.51 13.73
C ARG A 97 5.73 -5.91 12.48
N ASN A 98 6.72 -6.77 12.65
CA ASN A 98 7.36 -7.41 11.50
C ASN A 98 6.55 -8.67 11.12
N TRP A 99 6.14 -8.77 9.87
CA TRP A 99 5.31 -9.85 9.33
C TRP A 99 5.94 -11.24 9.51
N ASN A 100 7.27 -11.31 9.59
CA ASN A 100 8.04 -12.54 9.69
C ASN A 100 8.84 -12.67 11.00
N ASP A 101 8.40 -12.05 12.10
CA ASP A 101 9.16 -12.07 13.37
C ASP A 101 9.24 -13.45 14.05
N GLY A 102 8.46 -14.43 13.61
CA GLY A 102 8.49 -15.82 14.10
C GLY A 102 7.98 -15.99 15.54
N GLN A 103 7.65 -14.92 16.25
CA GLN A 103 7.36 -14.94 17.68
C GLN A 103 5.86 -14.90 18.00
N ASN A 104 4.98 -14.62 17.03
CA ASN A 104 3.54 -14.60 17.26
C ASN A 104 2.73 -14.85 15.97
N LYS A 105 2.05 -16.00 15.89
CA LYS A 105 1.26 -16.43 14.71
C LYS A 105 -0.08 -15.71 14.53
N GLN A 106 -0.47 -14.85 15.46
CA GLN A 106 -1.68 -14.03 15.33
C GLN A 106 -1.30 -12.61 14.93
N TYR A 107 -1.79 -12.19 13.76
CA TYR A 107 -1.60 -10.85 13.23
C TYR A 107 -2.94 -10.15 13.13
N SER A 108 -2.94 -8.87 13.50
CA SER A 108 -4.05 -7.96 13.23
C SER A 108 -3.66 -7.13 12.02
N LEU A 109 -4.20 -7.49 10.86
CA LEU A 109 -3.91 -6.81 9.59
C LEU A 109 -4.88 -5.64 9.40
N TYR A 110 -4.33 -4.44 9.40
CA TYR A 110 -5.08 -3.23 9.08
C TYR A 110 -4.91 -2.91 7.60
N LEU A 111 -6.03 -2.84 6.87
CA LEU A 111 -6.06 -2.39 5.49
C LEU A 111 -5.96 -0.86 5.49
N CYS A 112 -4.76 -0.34 5.26
CA CYS A 112 -4.50 1.10 5.23
C CYS A 112 -5.19 1.74 4.03
N SER A 113 -4.86 1.28 2.83
CA SER A 113 -5.30 1.94 1.62
C SER A 113 -5.42 0.97 0.45
N PHE A 114 -6.47 1.15 -0.34
CA PHE A 114 -6.72 0.46 -1.58
C PHE A 114 -7.19 1.49 -2.60
N VAL A 115 -6.38 1.69 -3.65
CA VAL A 115 -6.62 2.71 -4.66
C VAL A 115 -6.46 2.11 -6.04
N VAL A 116 -7.36 2.51 -6.93
CA VAL A 116 -7.27 2.29 -8.37
C VAL A 116 -7.43 3.65 -9.04
N ASP A 117 -6.55 3.98 -9.99
CA ASP A 117 -6.62 5.19 -10.80
C ASP A 117 -8.02 5.32 -11.43
N PRO A 118 -8.70 6.49 -11.32
CA PRO A 118 -10.07 6.66 -11.79
C PRO A 118 -10.29 6.25 -13.25
N LEU A 119 -9.26 6.37 -14.09
CA LEU A 119 -9.31 5.96 -15.51
C LEU A 119 -9.51 4.45 -15.69
N TYR A 120 -9.21 3.65 -14.66
CA TYR A 120 -9.16 2.19 -14.72
C TYR A 120 -10.24 1.50 -13.86
N GLN A 121 -10.95 2.24 -12.99
CA GLN A 121 -11.93 1.66 -12.04
C GLN A 121 -13.11 0.90 -12.69
N LYS A 122 -13.42 1.17 -13.96
CA LYS A 122 -14.54 0.54 -14.70
C LYS A 122 -14.07 -0.24 -15.93
N ARG A 123 -12.79 -0.61 -15.98
CA ARG A 123 -12.20 -1.30 -17.13
C ARG A 123 -12.20 -2.81 -16.88
N PHE A 124 -13.06 -3.52 -17.63
CA PHE A 124 -13.16 -4.99 -17.61
C PHE A 124 -12.45 -5.65 -18.79
N ASP A 125 -11.94 -4.84 -19.71
CA ASP A 125 -11.27 -5.21 -20.95
C ASP A 125 -9.76 -5.34 -20.81
N LEU A 126 -9.21 -5.12 -19.60
CA LEU A 126 -7.78 -5.22 -19.34
C LEU A 126 -7.39 -6.69 -19.13
N PRO A 127 -6.29 -7.16 -19.73
CA PRO A 127 -5.85 -8.54 -19.59
C PRO A 127 -5.36 -8.80 -18.16
N ILE A 128 -6.08 -9.61 -17.39
CA ILE A 128 -5.63 -10.08 -16.08
C ILE A 128 -4.84 -11.37 -16.27
N HIS A 129 -3.54 -11.32 -16.01
CA HIS A 129 -2.71 -12.51 -15.88
C HIS A 129 -2.53 -12.80 -14.38
N LEU A 130 -3.21 -13.85 -13.90
CA LEU A 130 -3.10 -14.39 -12.54
C LEU A 130 -1.93 -15.37 -12.43
#